data_AF-A0A220VEC2-F1
#
_entry.id   AF-A0A220VEC2-F1
#
_cell.length_a   1.000
_cell.length_b   1.000
_cell.length_c   1.000
_cell.angle_alpha   90.00
_cell.angle_beta   90.00
_cell.angle_gamma   90.00
#
_symmetry.space_group_name_H-M   'P 1'
#
loop_
_entity.id
_entity.type
_entity.pdbx_description
1 polymer ?
#
loop_
_entity_poly.entity_id
_entity_poly.type
_entity_poly.pdbx_seq_one_letter_code
_entity_poly.pdbx_strand_id
1 'polypeptide(L)'
;MQKKIKWNKWFYENNIIIRRIIKKRVLSTIPPSQLKNYPAISECIDCIHRGLGYYNLDKGLELEAIAFGKLAISAQAKALINIFFQLNEYKKKITKQYPSSMNCNKLSVLGGGLMGGGISFVSIYHAKTQVVLKDISIDGILAAYKSNYNLLKKKLKFNKKKNIDLKRYMSQLNGTLDYKKFMEVILLLKLFMKI
;
A
#
# COMPACT_ATOMS: atom_id res chain seq x y z
N MET A 1 -23.17 6.33 -22.74
CA MET A 1 -22.26 7.06 -21.79
C MET A 1 -20.95 7.58 -22.39
N GLN A 2 -20.58 7.28 -23.65
CA GLN A 2 -19.26 7.68 -24.22
C GLN A 2 -19.16 9.14 -24.74
N LYS A 3 -20.27 9.80 -25.13
CA LYS A 3 -20.22 11.15 -25.72
C LYS A 3 -19.91 12.29 -24.72
N LYS A 4 -20.36 12.20 -23.46
CA LYS A 4 -20.07 13.23 -22.42
C LYS A 4 -18.59 13.29 -22.01
N ILE A 5 -17.86 12.18 -22.11
CA ILE A 5 -16.44 12.09 -21.72
C ILE A 5 -15.53 12.80 -22.74
N LYS A 6 -15.88 12.77 -24.03
CA LYS A 6 -15.12 13.44 -25.10
C LYS A 6 -15.12 14.96 -25.00
N TRP A 7 -16.25 15.57 -24.63
CA TRP A 7 -16.37 17.03 -24.47
C TRP A 7 -15.50 17.57 -23.34
N ASN A 8 -15.50 16.88 -22.19
CA ASN A 8 -14.66 17.26 -21.07
C ASN A 8 -13.17 17.14 -21.43
N LYS A 9 -12.79 16.06 -22.12
CA LYS A 9 -11.40 15.81 -22.53
C LYS A 9 -10.86 16.92 -23.45
N TRP A 10 -11.64 17.31 -24.46
CA TRP A 10 -11.30 18.42 -25.37
C TRP A 10 -11.13 19.76 -24.64
N PHE A 11 -11.97 20.05 -23.64
CA PHE A 11 -11.91 21.30 -22.87
C PHE A 11 -10.65 21.41 -21.99
N TYR A 12 -10.21 20.31 -21.38
CA TYR A 12 -8.94 20.24 -20.64
C TYR A 12 -7.73 20.25 -21.58
N GLU A 13 -7.89 19.78 -22.81
CA GLU A 13 -6.83 19.69 -23.81
C GLU A 13 -6.59 21.00 -24.58
N ASN A 14 -7.57 21.89 -24.72
CA ASN A 14 -7.35 23.10 -25.52
C ASN A 14 -7.11 24.37 -24.71
N ASN A 15 -7.34 24.37 -23.39
CA ASN A 15 -7.18 25.55 -22.54
C ASN A 15 -5.85 25.57 -21.79
N ILE A 16 -4.92 26.44 -22.24
CA ILE A 16 -3.61 26.66 -21.61
C ILE A 16 -3.74 27.09 -20.12
N ILE A 17 -4.77 27.87 -19.81
CA ILE A 17 -5.04 28.42 -18.46
C ILE A 17 -5.45 27.28 -17.51
N ILE A 18 -6.37 26.42 -17.94
CA ILE A 18 -6.85 25.29 -17.14
C ILE A 18 -5.71 24.33 -16.83
N ARG A 19 -4.83 24.07 -17.80
CA ARG A 19 -3.65 23.22 -17.61
C ARG A 19 -2.66 23.80 -16.61
N ARG A 20 -2.47 25.12 -16.60
CA ARG A 20 -1.60 25.80 -15.62
C ARG A 20 -2.18 25.69 -14.20
N ILE A 21 -3.49 25.80 -14.06
CA ILE A 21 -4.20 25.62 -12.79
C ILE A 21 -4.09 24.15 -12.32
N ILE A 22 -4.29 23.18 -13.21
CA ILE A 22 -4.16 21.75 -12.89
C ILE A 22 -2.73 21.44 -12.45
N LYS A 23 -1.71 21.90 -13.19
CA LYS A 23 -0.31 21.71 -12.83
C LYS A 23 0.00 22.27 -11.45
N LYS A 24 -0.45 23.50 -11.15
CA LYS A 24 -0.26 24.11 -9.83
C LYS A 24 -0.92 23.29 -8.72
N ARG A 25 -2.11 22.74 -8.96
CA ARG A 25 -2.85 21.93 -7.99
C ARG A 25 -2.26 20.53 -7.78
N VAL A 26 -1.72 19.92 -8.84
CA VAL A 26 -1.00 18.65 -8.73
C VAL A 26 0.27 18.86 -7.91
N LEU A 27 1.06 19.89 -8.24
CA LEU A 27 2.29 20.22 -7.50
C LEU A 27 2.02 20.55 -6.03
N SER A 28 0.92 21.24 -5.70
CA SER A 28 0.56 21.52 -4.29
C SER A 28 0.07 20.31 -3.51
N THR A 29 -0.33 19.23 -4.19
CA THR A 29 -0.76 17.99 -3.53
C THR A 29 0.45 17.15 -3.11
N ILE A 30 1.59 17.34 -3.77
CA ILE A 30 2.82 16.60 -3.50
C ILE A 30 3.61 17.35 -2.43
N PRO A 31 4.07 16.69 -1.36
CA PRO A 31 4.85 17.34 -0.31
C PRO A 31 6.18 17.89 -0.87
N PRO A 32 6.63 19.06 -0.41
CA PRO A 32 7.80 19.74 -0.97
C PRO A 32 9.09 18.92 -0.81
N SER A 33 9.19 18.11 0.24
CA SER A 33 10.32 17.19 0.46
C SER A 33 10.43 16.13 -0.63
N GLN A 34 9.31 15.61 -1.14
CA GLN A 34 9.31 14.65 -2.24
C GLN A 34 9.72 15.29 -3.55
N LEU A 35 9.26 16.52 -3.83
CA LEU A 35 9.67 17.26 -5.03
C LEU A 35 11.18 17.56 -5.03
N LYS A 36 11.77 17.86 -3.87
CA LYS A 36 13.22 18.10 -3.74
C LYS A 36 14.04 16.82 -3.93
N ASN A 37 13.61 15.72 -3.33
CA ASN A 37 14.39 14.48 -3.32
C ASN A 37 14.17 13.59 -4.55
N TYR A 38 13.03 13.75 -5.24
CA TYR A 38 12.64 12.94 -6.40
C TYR A 38 12.38 13.85 -7.62
N PRO A 39 13.44 14.27 -8.34
CA PRO A 39 13.32 15.21 -9.45
C PRO A 39 12.48 14.68 -10.62
N ALA A 40 12.34 13.35 -10.72
CA ALA A 40 11.49 12.71 -11.72
C ALA A 40 10.03 13.16 -11.65
N ILE A 41 9.50 13.43 -10.45
CA ILE A 41 8.09 13.78 -10.28
C ILE A 41 7.80 15.13 -10.94
N SER A 42 8.63 16.14 -10.67
CA SER A 42 8.47 17.48 -11.26
C SER A 42 8.69 17.45 -12.77
N GLU A 43 9.73 16.75 -13.23
CA GLU A 43 10.08 16.66 -14.67
C GLU A 43 8.98 15.93 -15.47
N CYS A 44 8.36 14.87 -14.92
CA CYS A 44 7.23 14.19 -15.57
C CYS A 44 6.02 15.12 -15.74
N ILE A 45 5.65 15.87 -14.70
CA ILE A 45 4.54 16.83 -14.77
C ILE A 45 4.82 17.91 -15.80
N ASP A 46 6.07 18.34 -15.87
CA ASP A 46 6.58 19.32 -16.84
C ASP A 46 6.54 18.82 -18.28
N CYS A 47 6.97 17.58 -18.52
CA CYS A 47 6.90 16.92 -19.83
C CYS A 47 5.46 16.77 -20.30
N ILE A 48 4.56 16.32 -19.43
CA ILE A 48 3.12 16.21 -19.75
C ILE A 48 2.53 17.58 -20.06
N HIS A 49 2.86 18.61 -19.28
CA HIS A 49 2.35 19.95 -19.51
C HIS A 49 2.85 20.56 -20.83
N ARG A 50 4.13 20.34 -21.17
CA ARG A 50 4.72 20.86 -22.42
C ARG A 50 4.26 20.06 -23.65
N GLY A 51 4.24 18.72 -23.55
CA GLY A 51 3.88 17.81 -24.64
C GLY A 51 2.40 17.87 -25.03
N LEU A 52 1.51 18.09 -24.06
CA LEU A 52 0.08 18.32 -24.37
C LEU A 52 -0.21 19.77 -24.80
N GLY A 53 0.62 20.72 -24.33
CA GLY A 53 0.42 22.17 -24.32
C GLY A 53 0.81 22.94 -25.58
N TYR A 54 2.02 22.69 -26.06
CA TYR A 54 2.74 23.64 -26.92
C TYR A 54 3.31 23.00 -28.20
N TYR A 55 3.30 21.67 -28.28
CA TYR A 55 4.07 20.92 -29.26
C TYR A 55 3.21 19.82 -29.90
N ASN A 56 3.52 19.48 -31.15
CA ASN A 56 3.04 18.24 -31.77
C ASN A 56 3.60 17.03 -31.01
N LEU A 57 2.95 15.87 -31.15
CA LEU A 57 3.29 14.65 -30.42
C LEU A 57 4.79 14.30 -30.55
N ASP A 58 5.36 14.46 -31.74
CA ASP A 58 6.78 14.18 -32.02
C ASP A 58 7.73 15.03 -31.17
N LYS A 59 7.49 16.34 -31.10
CA LYS A 59 8.26 17.26 -30.26
C LYS A 59 8.04 16.99 -28.77
N GLY A 60 6.87 16.49 -28.37
CA GLY A 60 6.61 16.03 -27.01
C GLY A 60 7.46 14.83 -26.62
N LEU A 61 7.59 13.85 -27.52
CA LEU A 61 8.43 12.66 -27.34
C LEU A 61 9.92 13.01 -27.29
N GLU A 62 10.38 13.95 -28.11
CA GLU A 62 11.78 14.44 -28.05
C GLU A 62 12.11 15.05 -26.69
N LEU A 63 11.22 15.91 -26.17
CA LEU A 63 11.38 16.50 -24.84
C LEU A 63 11.36 15.43 -23.73
N GLU A 64 10.48 14.44 -23.85
CA GLU A 64 10.42 13.31 -22.91
C GLU A 64 11.73 12.49 -22.93
N ALA A 65 12.27 12.20 -24.11
CA ALA A 65 13.52 11.46 -24.25
C ALA A 65 14.71 12.19 -23.59
N ILE A 66 14.81 13.50 -23.78
CA ILE A 66 15.85 14.33 -23.15
C ILE A 66 15.69 14.32 -21.62
N ALA A 67 14.47 14.55 -21.12
CA ALA A 67 14.19 14.57 -19.69
C ALA A 67 14.46 13.20 -19.05
N PHE A 68 14.06 12.12 -19.73
CA PHE A 68 14.32 10.75 -19.32
C PHE A 68 15.82 10.45 -19.25
N GLY A 69 16.60 10.81 -20.27
CA GLY A 69 18.05 10.62 -20.28
C GLY A 69 18.74 11.31 -19.11
N LYS A 70 18.37 12.57 -18.83
CA LYS A 70 18.86 13.33 -17.67
C LYS A 70 18.55 12.63 -16.35
N LEU A 71 17.32 12.12 -16.20
CA LEU A 71 16.90 11.44 -14.97
C LEU A 71 17.54 10.05 -14.81
N ALA A 72 17.71 9.30 -15.90
CA ALA A 72 18.25 7.95 -15.87
C ALA A 72 19.69 7.88 -15.33
N ILE A 73 20.49 8.92 -15.58
CA ILE A 73 21.90 8.99 -15.15
C ILE A 73 22.03 9.56 -13.72
N SER A 74 20.96 10.13 -13.16
CA SER A 74 20.95 10.73 -11.83
C SER A 74 21.31 9.73 -10.72
N ALA A 75 21.92 10.23 -9.64
CA ALA A 75 22.27 9.42 -8.47
C ALA A 75 21.02 8.77 -7.83
N GLN A 76 19.90 9.50 -7.82
CA GLN A 76 18.62 9.04 -7.28
C GLN A 76 18.07 7.86 -8.09
N ALA A 77 18.11 7.93 -9.43
CA ALA A 77 17.68 6.83 -10.28
C ALA A 77 18.56 5.59 -10.08
N LYS A 78 19.88 5.75 -10.05
CA LYS A 78 20.82 4.64 -9.78
C LYS A 78 20.54 3.97 -8.43
N ALA A 79 20.29 4.75 -7.38
CA ALA A 79 19.96 4.22 -6.05
C ALA A 79 18.64 3.43 -6.06
N LEU A 80 17.59 3.95 -6.71
CA LEU A 80 16.29 3.27 -6.81
C LEU A 80 16.37 1.99 -7.64
N ILE A 81 17.15 2.00 -8.73
CA ILE A 81 17.40 0.81 -9.55
C ILE A 81 18.14 -0.25 -8.74
N ASN A 82 19.13 0.14 -7.94
CA ASN A 82 19.84 -0.78 -7.05
C ASN A 82 18.88 -1.40 -6.01
N ILE A 83 18.04 -0.59 -5.35
CA ILE A 83 17.01 -1.08 -4.42
C ILE A 83 16.07 -2.07 -5.13
N PHE A 84 15.66 -1.78 -6.36
CA PHE A 84 14.81 -2.69 -7.14
C PHE A 84 15.48 -4.04 -7.39
N PHE A 85 16.75 -4.07 -7.78
CA PHE A 85 17.49 -5.31 -7.97
C PHE A 85 17.67 -6.08 -6.65
N GLN A 86 18.05 -5.38 -5.57
CA GLN A 86 18.17 -6.00 -4.25
C GLN A 86 16.86 -6.61 -3.76
N LEU A 87 15.72 -5.92 -3.96
CA LEU A 87 14.40 -6.44 -3.60
C LEU A 87 14.05 -7.70 -4.43
N ASN A 88 14.40 -7.72 -5.71
CA ASN A 88 14.15 -8.87 -6.58
C ASN A 88 15.03 -10.08 -6.20
N GLU A 89 16.30 -9.84 -5.89
CA GLU A 89 17.19 -10.89 -5.37
C GLU A 89 16.70 -11.43 -4.03
N TYR A 90 16.31 -10.54 -3.11
CA TYR A 90 15.78 -10.92 -1.80
C TYR A 90 14.53 -11.80 -1.92
N LYS A 91 13.58 -11.42 -2.78
CA LYS A 91 12.39 -12.23 -3.06
C LYS A 91 12.74 -13.62 -3.61
N LYS A 92 13.69 -13.70 -4.55
CA LYS A 92 14.16 -14.98 -5.12
C LYS A 92 14.85 -15.85 -4.08
N LYS A 93 15.66 -15.26 -3.17
CA LYS A 93 16.34 -15.99 -2.08
C LYS A 93 15.34 -16.59 -1.09
N ILE A 94 14.32 -15.83 -0.67
CA ILE A 94 13.25 -16.35 0.20
C ILE A 94 12.59 -17.59 -0.40
N THR A 95 12.28 -17.57 -1.69
CA THR A 95 11.63 -18.71 -2.37
C THR A 95 12.55 -19.94 -2.47
N LYS A 96 13.87 -19.76 -2.59
CA LYS A 96 14.83 -20.87 -2.72
C LYS A 96 15.31 -21.44 -1.39
N GLN A 97 15.42 -20.63 -0.35
CA GLN A 97 16.06 -21.00 0.92
C GLN A 97 15.11 -21.64 1.93
N TYR A 98 13.80 -21.46 1.75
CA TYR A 98 12.76 -22.08 2.57
C TYR A 98 11.82 -22.96 1.72
N PRO A 99 12.30 -24.11 1.19
CA PRO A 99 11.41 -25.07 0.54
C PRO A 99 10.53 -25.67 1.64
N SER A 100 9.22 -25.39 1.57
CA SER A 100 8.24 -25.72 2.62
C SER A 100 8.40 -24.90 3.91
N SER A 101 7.90 -23.67 3.91
CA SER A 101 7.45 -23.08 5.17
C SER A 101 6.39 -24.01 5.77
N MET A 102 6.51 -24.39 7.05
CA MET A 102 5.40 -25.03 7.77
C MET A 102 4.12 -24.24 7.48
N ASN A 103 3.07 -24.92 7.01
CA ASN A 103 1.76 -24.29 6.85
C ASN A 103 1.25 -23.90 8.24
N CYS A 104 1.50 -22.65 8.63
CA CYS A 104 1.02 -22.08 9.89
C CYS A 104 -0.48 -21.83 9.79
N ASN A 105 -1.30 -22.87 9.94
CA ASN A 105 -2.76 -22.73 9.85
C ASN A 105 -3.36 -21.95 11.03
N LYS A 106 -2.68 -21.98 12.19
CA LYS A 106 -3.05 -21.27 13.42
C LYS A 106 -1.88 -20.43 13.94
N LEU A 107 -2.16 -19.20 14.35
CA LEU A 107 -1.22 -18.22 14.91
C LEU A 107 -1.73 -17.68 16.24
N SER A 108 -0.82 -17.53 17.21
CA SER A 108 -1.12 -17.00 18.55
C SER A 108 -0.40 -15.67 18.73
N VAL A 109 -1.16 -14.62 19.01
CA VAL A 109 -0.66 -13.27 19.23
C VAL A 109 -0.91 -12.88 20.67
N LEU A 110 0.16 -12.58 21.40
CA LEU A 110 0.09 -12.15 22.79
C LEU A 110 0.18 -10.61 22.84
N GLY A 111 -0.92 -9.98 23.23
CA GLY A 111 -1.15 -8.54 23.27
C GLY A 111 -2.20 -8.13 22.23
N GLY A 112 -3.32 -7.55 22.67
CA GLY A 112 -4.41 -7.00 21.86
C GLY A 112 -4.31 -5.50 21.60
N GLY A 113 -3.19 -4.88 21.97
CA GLY A 113 -2.92 -3.47 21.66
C GLY A 113 -2.76 -3.18 20.16
N LEU A 114 -2.26 -1.98 19.86
CA LEU A 114 -2.11 -1.45 18.50
C LEU A 114 -1.33 -2.40 17.56
N MET A 115 -0.21 -2.96 18.03
CA MET A 115 0.60 -3.91 17.27
C MET A 115 -0.07 -5.28 17.10
N GLY A 116 -0.75 -5.78 18.14
CA GLY A 116 -1.47 -7.05 18.10
C GLY A 116 -2.64 -7.03 17.13
N GLY A 117 -3.40 -5.93 17.11
CA GLY A 117 -4.43 -5.66 16.12
C GLY A 117 -3.87 -5.61 14.68
N GLY A 118 -2.68 -5.04 14.49
CA GLY A 118 -2.03 -4.97 13.18
C GLY A 118 -1.56 -6.34 12.67
N ILE A 119 -0.90 -7.12 13.53
CA ILE A 119 -0.37 -8.45 13.17
C ILE A 119 -1.52 -9.42 12.91
N SER A 120 -2.56 -9.40 13.75
CA SER A 120 -3.77 -10.21 13.52
C SER A 120 -4.42 -9.88 12.17
N PHE A 121 -4.54 -8.60 11.83
CA PHE A 121 -5.08 -8.16 10.54
C PHE A 121 -4.28 -8.68 9.34
N VAL A 122 -2.96 -8.51 9.35
CA VAL A 122 -2.09 -8.95 8.25
C VAL A 122 -2.13 -10.47 8.11
N SER A 123 -2.13 -11.20 9.22
CA SER A 123 -2.16 -12.67 9.23
C SER A 123 -3.48 -13.22 8.67
N ILE A 124 -4.61 -12.64 9.09
CA ILE A 124 -5.95 -13.02 8.58
C ILE A 124 -6.10 -12.66 7.10
N TYR A 125 -5.72 -11.45 6.71
CA TYR A 125 -6.00 -10.94 5.36
C TYR A 125 -5.03 -11.47 4.30
N HIS A 126 -3.72 -11.49 4.58
CA HIS A 126 -2.70 -11.91 3.62
C HIS A 126 -2.36 -13.41 3.73
N ALA A 127 -2.22 -13.93 4.95
CA ALA A 127 -1.82 -15.32 5.16
C ALA A 127 -3.01 -16.30 5.29
N LYS A 128 -4.25 -15.79 5.45
CA LYS A 128 -5.49 -16.58 5.60
C LYS A 128 -5.42 -17.57 6.79
N THR A 129 -4.68 -17.20 7.83
CA THR A 129 -4.44 -18.03 9.02
C THR A 129 -5.43 -17.69 10.13
N GLN A 130 -5.86 -18.69 10.89
CA GLN A 130 -6.66 -18.44 12.10
C GLN A 130 -5.78 -17.82 13.18
N VAL A 131 -6.28 -16.79 13.86
CA VAL A 131 -5.51 -16.05 14.87
C VAL A 131 -6.21 -16.12 16.22
N VAL A 132 -5.47 -16.59 17.24
CA VAL A 132 -5.87 -16.51 18.65
C VAL A 132 -5.15 -15.32 19.27
N LEU A 133 -5.92 -14.33 19.71
CA LEU A 133 -5.41 -13.12 20.35
C LEU A 133 -5.58 -13.25 21.86
N LYS A 134 -4.47 -13.28 22.59
CA LYS A 134 -4.47 -13.29 24.05
C LYS A 134 -4.13 -11.91 24.59
N ASP A 135 -4.91 -11.41 25.54
CA ASP A 135 -4.58 -10.19 26.30
C ASP A 135 -4.83 -10.42 27.81
N ILE A 136 -4.41 -9.46 28.64
CA ILE A 136 -4.67 -9.38 30.06
C ILE A 136 -6.07 -8.80 30.31
N SER A 137 -6.52 -7.86 29.46
CA SER A 137 -7.82 -7.19 29.59
C SER A 137 -8.73 -7.43 28.38
N ILE A 138 -10.05 -7.40 28.65
CA ILE A 138 -11.08 -7.48 27.60
C ILE A 138 -11.00 -6.25 26.68
N ASP A 139 -10.67 -5.09 27.23
CA ASP A 139 -10.55 -3.84 26.48
C ASP A 139 -9.46 -3.91 25.40
N GLY A 140 -8.33 -4.56 25.72
CA GLY A 140 -7.26 -4.79 24.73
C GLY A 140 -7.75 -5.67 23.58
N ILE A 141 -8.48 -6.74 23.89
CA ILE A 141 -9.09 -7.60 22.87
C ILE A 141 -10.08 -6.80 22.00
N LEU A 142 -10.99 -6.05 22.63
CA LEU A 142 -11.98 -5.21 21.91
C LEU A 142 -11.32 -4.17 21.01
N ALA A 143 -10.22 -3.56 21.46
CA ALA A 143 -9.44 -2.63 20.66
C ALA A 143 -8.87 -3.29 19.39
N ALA A 144 -8.30 -4.49 19.51
CA ALA A 144 -7.85 -5.25 18.35
C ALA A 144 -8.99 -5.62 17.40
N TYR A 145 -10.14 -6.07 17.91
CA TYR A 145 -11.31 -6.37 17.07
C TYR A 145 -11.80 -5.13 16.31
N LYS A 146 -11.88 -3.97 16.99
CA LYS A 146 -12.28 -2.69 16.38
C LYS A 146 -11.29 -2.25 15.31
N SER A 147 -9.99 -2.39 15.57
CA SER A 147 -8.93 -2.07 14.60
C SER A 147 -9.04 -2.95 13.35
N ASN A 148 -9.15 -4.27 13.54
CA ASN A 148 -9.33 -5.23 12.44
C ASN A 148 -10.57 -4.91 11.60
N TYR A 149 -11.71 -4.68 12.25
CA TYR A 149 -12.95 -4.34 11.57
C TYR A 149 -12.81 -3.08 10.72
N ASN A 150 -12.21 -2.02 11.27
CA ASN A 150 -12.01 -0.77 10.54
C ASN A 150 -11.06 -0.92 9.34
N LEU A 151 -9.98 -1.67 9.50
CA LEU A 151 -9.03 -1.94 8.42
C LEU A 151 -9.66 -2.78 7.30
N LEU A 152 -10.39 -3.84 7.64
CA LEU A 152 -11.13 -4.66 6.69
C LEU A 152 -12.21 -3.85 5.96
N LYS A 153 -12.97 -3.01 6.69
CA LYS A 153 -13.99 -2.13 6.12
C LYS A 153 -13.40 -1.14 5.11
N LYS A 154 -12.21 -0.58 5.39
CA LYS A 154 -11.50 0.33 4.46
C LYS A 154 -11.02 -0.41 3.20
N LYS A 155 -10.51 -1.64 3.34
CA LYS A 155 -10.01 -2.44 2.21
C LYS A 155 -11.14 -2.99 1.34
N LEU A 156 -12.22 -3.46 1.96
CA LEU A 156 -13.39 -4.01 1.30
C LEU A 156 -14.35 -2.87 0.92
N LYS A 157 -14.06 -2.12 -0.15
CA LYS A 157 -14.96 -1.05 -0.68
C LYS A 157 -16.41 -1.57 -0.77
N PHE A 158 -17.33 -1.02 0.02
CA PHE A 158 -18.70 -1.53 0.23
C PHE A 158 -19.38 -2.03 -1.05
N ASN A 159 -19.57 -3.34 -1.17
CA ASN A 159 -20.46 -4.00 -2.12
C ASN A 159 -21.02 -5.25 -1.44
N LYS A 160 -22.26 -5.67 -1.75
CA LYS A 160 -22.98 -6.74 -1.01
C LYS A 160 -22.21 -8.06 -0.89
N LYS A 161 -21.48 -8.51 -1.93
CA LYS A 161 -20.62 -9.71 -1.88
C LYS A 161 -19.52 -9.63 -0.80
N LYS A 162 -19.08 -8.42 -0.42
CA LYS A 162 -17.97 -8.20 0.52
C LYS A 162 -18.37 -8.24 1.99
N ASN A 163 -19.67 -8.20 2.32
CA ASN A 163 -20.12 -8.39 3.71
C ASN A 163 -19.91 -9.83 4.18
N ILE A 164 -20.04 -10.80 3.27
CA ILE A 164 -19.74 -12.21 3.53
C ILE A 164 -18.24 -12.37 3.78
N ASP A 165 -17.41 -11.76 2.94
CA ASP A 165 -15.96 -11.77 3.11
C ASP A 165 -15.53 -11.14 4.43
N LEU A 166 -16.12 -9.99 4.81
CA LEU A 166 -15.81 -9.34 6.09
C LEU A 166 -16.14 -10.24 7.28
N LYS A 167 -17.32 -10.88 7.30
CA LYS A 167 -17.69 -11.83 8.35
C LYS A 167 -16.73 -13.02 8.39
N ARG A 168 -16.33 -13.53 7.22
CA ARG A 168 -15.36 -14.63 7.10
C ARG A 168 -13.99 -14.26 7.67
N TYR A 169 -13.49 -13.05 7.40
CA TYR A 169 -12.21 -12.61 7.97
C TYR A 169 -12.33 -12.38 9.48
N MET A 170 -13.43 -11.78 9.96
CA MET A 170 -13.63 -11.56 11.39
C MET A 170 -13.80 -12.88 12.16
N SER A 171 -14.39 -13.92 11.56
CA SER A 171 -14.50 -15.24 12.20
C SER A 171 -13.16 -15.98 12.35
N GLN A 172 -12.10 -15.51 11.69
CA GLN A 172 -10.75 -16.07 11.87
C GLN A 172 -10.04 -15.49 13.10
N LEU A 173 -10.58 -14.44 13.73
CA LEU A 173 -10.03 -13.81 14.92
C LEU A 173 -10.77 -14.30 16.17
N ASN A 174 -10.03 -14.91 17.10
CA ASN A 174 -10.56 -15.38 18.39
C ASN A 174 -9.81 -14.73 19.55
N GLY A 175 -10.49 -13.92 20.37
CA GLY A 175 -9.93 -13.32 21.58
C GLY A 175 -10.08 -14.21 22.81
N THR A 176 -9.04 -14.30 23.64
CA THR A 176 -9.07 -15.04 24.92
C THR A 176 -8.27 -14.31 26.00
N LEU A 177 -8.69 -14.47 27.26
CA LEU A 177 -7.87 -14.07 28.43
C LEU A 177 -7.00 -15.24 28.90
N ASP A 178 -7.53 -16.46 28.75
CA ASP A 178 -6.87 -17.70 29.16
C ASP A 178 -5.86 -18.21 28.13
N TYR A 179 -4.86 -18.92 28.64
CA TYR A 179 -3.84 -19.62 27.84
C TYR A 179 -4.29 -20.96 27.28
N LYS A 180 -5.48 -21.47 27.65
CA LYS A 180 -5.95 -22.81 27.23
C LYS A 180 -5.98 -22.97 25.71
N LYS A 181 -6.46 -21.96 24.98
CA LYS A 181 -6.50 -21.94 23.49
C LYS A 181 -5.14 -21.59 22.85
N PHE A 182 -4.14 -21.24 23.65
CA PHE A 182 -2.80 -20.84 23.19
C PHE A 182 -1.86 -22.03 22.98
N MET A 183 -2.15 -23.17 23.63
CA MET A 183 -1.31 -24.39 23.60
C MET A 183 -1.40 -25.16 22.28
N GLU A 184 -2.46 -24.99 21.49
CA GLU A 184 -2.66 -25.73 20.22
C GLU A 184 -2.03 -25.06 18.99
N VAL A 185 -1.09 -24.13 19.18
CA VAL A 185 -0.71 -23.17 18.13
C VAL A 185 0.73 -23.33 17.67
N ILE A 186 0.94 -23.21 16.35
CA ILE A 186 2.21 -23.50 15.66
C ILE A 186 3.23 -22.36 15.87
N LEU A 187 2.76 -21.10 15.94
CA LEU A 187 3.62 -19.93 16.09
C LEU A 187 3.06 -18.97 17.14
N LEU A 188 3.92 -18.53 18.06
CA LEU A 188 3.59 -17.62 19.15
C LEU A 188 4.40 -16.33 19.00
N LEU A 189 3.68 -15.21 18.88
CA LEU A 189 4.28 -13.87 18.80
C LEU A 189 4.00 -13.11 20.10
N LYS A 190 5.05 -12.82 20.85
CA LYS A 190 4.99 -12.08 22.11
C LYS A 190 5.23 -10.58 21.86
N LEU A 191 4.25 -9.75 22.16
CA LEU A 191 4.32 -8.29 21.99
C LEU A 191 4.15 -7.62 23.35
N PHE A 192 5.26 -7.20 23.96
CA PHE A 192 5.23 -6.33 25.13
C PHE A 192 5.83 -4.98 24.74
N MET A 193 5.13 -3.90 25.06
CA MET A 193 5.79 -2.62 25.29
C MET A 193 6.53 -2.77 26.63
N LYS A 194 7.86 -2.86 26.56
CA LYS A 194 8.69 -2.37 27.67
C LYS A 194 8.55 -0.85 27.61
N ILE A 195 7.66 -0.30 28.43
CA ILE A 195 7.73 1.12 28.81
C ILE A 195 8.80 1.20 29.89
#